data_AF-A0A8C7LL67-F1
#
_entry.id   AF-A0A8C7LL67-F1
#
_cell.length_a   1.000
_cell.length_b   1.000
_cell.length_c   1.000
_cell.angle_alpha   90.00
_cell.angle_beta   90.00
_cell.angle_gamma   90.00
#
_symmetry.space_group_name_H-M   'P 1'
#
loop_
_entity.id
_entity.type
_entity.pdbx_description
1 polymer ?
#
loop_
_entity_poly.entity_id
_entity_poly.type
_entity_poly.pdbx_seq_one_letter_code
_entity_poly.pdbx_strand_id
1 'polypeptide(L)'
;MNALMEMFGDLNFTVLGFPCNQFGLQAPGKRVNHETLNLLKYVRPGGGFVPKFPVFGKIEVNGLNEEPLFAYLKVVYLTCPLFAYLKFYWSPIKVNDIRWNFEKFLIDSDGAPFRWSLRVRLN
;
A
#
# COMPACT_ATOMS: atom_id res chain seq x y z
N MET A 1 5.86 6.49 -8.65
CA MET A 1 6.29 5.07 -8.58
C MET A 1 7.00 4.62 -9.86
N ASN A 2 6.45 4.85 -11.07
CA ASN A 2 7.18 4.55 -12.32
C ASN A 2 8.57 5.22 -12.39
N ALA A 3 8.66 6.52 -12.07
CA ALA A 3 9.96 7.21 -12.01
C ALA A 3 10.94 6.58 -11.00
N LEU A 4 10.47 6.04 -9.86
CA LEU A 4 11.34 5.33 -8.92
C LEU A 4 11.86 4.02 -9.53
N MET A 5 11.02 3.28 -10.25
CA MET A 5 11.44 2.09 -10.98
C MET A 5 12.43 2.42 -12.10
N GLU A 6 12.27 3.56 -12.77
CA GLU A 6 13.23 4.02 -13.78
C GLU A 6 14.59 4.39 -13.18
N MET A 7 14.60 5.00 -11.99
CA MET A 7 15.83 5.44 -11.34
C MET A 7 16.55 4.32 -10.59
N PHE A 8 15.81 3.40 -9.97
CA PHE A 8 16.36 2.44 -9.02
C PHE A 8 16.06 0.98 -9.37
N GLY A 9 15.23 0.69 -10.38
CA GLY A 9 14.80 -0.68 -10.71
C GLY A 9 15.95 -1.65 -11.00
N ASP A 10 17.06 -1.13 -11.53
CA ASP A 10 18.27 -1.93 -11.82
C ASP A 10 19.18 -2.11 -10.59
N LEU A 11 18.87 -1.46 -9.46
CA LEU A 11 19.64 -1.47 -8.21
C LEU A 11 19.04 -2.38 -7.14
N ASN A 12 18.52 -3.54 -7.55
CA ASN A 12 17.84 -4.51 -6.68
C ASN A 12 16.70 -3.87 -5.85
N PHE A 13 15.97 -2.94 -6.46
CA PHE A 13 14.83 -2.26 -5.86
C PHE A 13 13.57 -2.55 -6.68
N THR A 14 12.46 -2.79 -5.99
CA THR A 14 11.17 -2.98 -6.65
C THR A 14 10.05 -2.31 -5.86
N VAL A 15 9.03 -1.85 -6.58
CA VAL A 15 7.77 -1.40 -6.02
C VAL A 15 6.76 -2.53 -6.15
N LEU A 16 5.91 -2.72 -5.15
CA LEU A 16 4.82 -3.69 -5.19
C LEU A 16 3.48 -2.96 -5.02
N GLY A 17 2.58 -3.11 -5.98
CA GLY A 17 1.27 -2.46 -5.97
C GLY A 17 0.17 -3.39 -5.50
N PHE A 18 -0.50 -3.06 -4.39
CA PHE A 18 -1.61 -3.84 -3.83
C PHE A 18 -2.91 -3.04 -3.89
N PRO A 19 -3.79 -3.29 -4.86
CA PRO A 19 -5.10 -2.65 -4.90
C PRO A 19 -5.93 -3.00 -3.65
N CYS A 20 -6.58 -2.01 -3.05
CA CYS A 20 -7.45 -2.21 -1.90
C CYS A 20 -8.66 -1.27 -1.99
N ASN A 21 -9.86 -1.79 -1.70
CA ASN A 21 -11.10 -1.02 -1.83
C ASN A 21 -11.66 -0.52 -0.48
N GLN A 22 -10.94 -0.71 0.63
CA GLN A 22 -11.41 -0.37 1.97
C GLN A 22 -11.47 1.15 2.24
N PHE A 23 -10.78 1.94 1.43
CA PHE A 23 -10.63 3.39 1.62
C PHE A 23 -11.49 4.16 0.63
N GLY A 24 -12.70 4.55 1.07
CA GLY A 24 -13.64 5.33 0.26
C GLY A 24 -14.11 4.63 -1.02
N LEU A 25 -14.01 3.29 -1.09
CA LEU A 25 -14.37 2.47 -2.24
C LEU A 25 -13.69 2.92 -3.56
N GLN A 26 -12.44 3.38 -3.48
CA GLN A 26 -11.70 3.97 -4.61
C GLN A 26 -11.02 2.96 -5.55
N ALA A 27 -11.09 1.65 -5.25
CA ALA A 27 -10.59 0.57 -6.11
C ALA A 27 -11.71 -0.44 -6.45
N PRO A 28 -12.75 0.00 -7.19
CA PRO A 28 -13.83 -0.87 -7.61
C PRO A 28 -13.30 -1.97 -8.55
N GLY A 29 -14.10 -3.04 -8.72
CA GLY A 29 -13.78 -4.15 -9.59
C GLY A 29 -13.57 -5.49 -8.87
N LYS A 30 -13.14 -6.51 -9.60
CA LYS A 30 -12.94 -7.87 -9.07
C LYS A 30 -11.61 -8.04 -8.32
N ARG A 31 -11.38 -9.23 -7.74
CA ARG A 31 -10.11 -9.60 -7.08
C ARG A 31 -8.94 -9.72 -8.07
N VAL A 32 -9.23 -10.05 -9.34
CA VAL A 32 -8.23 -10.05 -10.42
C VAL A 32 -7.84 -8.63 -10.84
N ASN A 33 -6.60 -8.44 -11.26
CA ASN A 33 -6.03 -7.10 -11.52
C ASN A 33 -6.35 -6.51 -12.91
N HIS A 34 -6.96 -7.27 -13.83
CA HIS A 34 -7.19 -6.84 -15.22
C HIS A 34 -7.98 -5.52 -15.32
N GLU A 35 -9.05 -5.39 -14.54
CA GLU A 35 -9.84 -4.15 -14.50
C GLU A 35 -9.01 -2.98 -13.94
N THR A 36 -8.19 -3.21 -12.91
CA THR A 36 -7.29 -2.20 -12.37
C THR A 36 -6.29 -1.71 -13.41
N LEU A 37 -5.68 -2.62 -14.18
CA LEU A 37 -4.74 -2.25 -15.24
C LEU A 37 -5.43 -1.44 -16.36
N ASN A 38 -6.65 -1.79 -16.73
CA ASN A 38 -7.43 -1.02 -17.71
C ASN A 38 -7.80 0.38 -17.19
N LEU A 39 -8.21 0.50 -15.93
CA LEU A 39 -8.51 1.80 -15.32
C LEU A 39 -7.28 2.71 -15.31
N LEU A 40 -6.11 2.16 -14.98
CA LEU A 40 -4.85 2.92 -14.99
C LEU A 40 -4.47 3.37 -16.42
N LYS A 41 -4.65 2.51 -17.42
CA LYS A 41 -4.28 2.78 -18.80
C LYS A 41 -5.22 3.74 -19.53
N TYR A 42 -6.51 3.63 -19.29
CA TYR A 42 -7.54 4.30 -20.10
C TYR A 42 -8.32 5.38 -19.36
N VAL A 43 -8.37 5.36 -18.03
CA VAL A 43 -9.24 6.26 -17.25
C VAL A 43 -8.43 7.23 -16.40
N ARG A 44 -7.73 6.72 -15.38
CA ARG A 44 -6.89 7.52 -14.49
C ARG A 44 -5.74 6.68 -13.96
N PRO A 45 -4.47 7.02 -14.24
CA PRO A 45 -4.01 8.25 -14.90
C PRO A 45 -4.45 8.41 -16.36
N GLY A 46 -4.75 7.32 -17.07
CA GLY A 46 -5.13 7.37 -18.48
C GLY A 46 -3.91 7.57 -19.40
N GLY A 47 -4.16 7.99 -20.64
CA GLY A 47 -3.08 8.34 -21.58
C GLY A 47 -2.15 7.18 -21.96
N GLY A 48 -2.59 5.93 -21.83
CA GLY A 48 -1.74 4.77 -22.11
C GLY A 48 -0.78 4.42 -20.97
N PHE A 49 -0.98 4.98 -19.77
CA PHE A 49 -0.14 4.70 -18.61
C PHE A 49 -0.10 3.20 -18.28
N VAL A 50 1.10 2.65 -18.11
CA VAL A 50 1.33 1.27 -17.68
C VAL A 50 2.28 1.27 -16.48
N PRO A 51 1.93 0.62 -15.35
CA PRO A 51 2.84 0.46 -14.22
C PRO A 51 4.13 -0.27 -14.64
N LYS A 52 5.30 0.25 -14.23
CA LYS A 52 6.61 -0.40 -14.44
C LYS A 52 6.98 -1.36 -13.30
N PHE A 53 5.98 -1.84 -12.57
CA PHE A 53 6.14 -2.68 -11.40
C PHE A 53 4.95 -3.62 -11.23
N PRO A 54 5.09 -4.74 -10.50
CA PRO A 54 4.01 -5.69 -10.28
C PRO A 54 2.81 -5.05 -9.59
N VAL A 55 1.62 -5.25 -10.16
CA VAL A 55 0.33 -4.92 -9.54
C VAL A 55 -0.41 -6.22 -9.28
N PHE A 56 -0.65 -6.52 -8.01
CA PHE A 56 -1.29 -7.76 -7.57
C PHE A 56 -2.81 -7.70 -7.70
N GLY A 57 -3.46 -8.83 -7.38
CA GLY A 57 -4.90 -8.86 -7.17
C GLY A 57 -5.32 -7.97 -6.00
N LYS A 58 -6.60 -7.58 -5.99
CA LYS A 58 -7.15 -6.78 -4.91
C LYS A 58 -7.24 -7.61 -3.61
N ILE A 59 -6.82 -6.97 -2.53
CA ILE A 59 -6.77 -7.54 -1.18
C ILE A 59 -7.42 -6.61 -0.14
N GLU A 60 -7.57 -7.14 1.07
CA GLU A 60 -7.87 -6.35 2.27
C GLU A 60 -6.58 -6.16 3.07
N VAL A 61 -6.40 -4.96 3.61
CA VAL A 61 -5.20 -4.59 4.39
C VAL A 61 -5.53 -4.27 5.85
N ASN A 62 -6.81 -4.13 6.16
CA ASN A 62 -7.35 -3.94 7.51
C ASN A 62 -8.50 -4.91 7.81
N GLY A 63 -8.81 -5.09 9.09
CA GLY A 63 -9.94 -5.89 9.55
C GLY A 63 -9.67 -7.40 9.60
N LEU A 64 -10.73 -8.20 9.77
CA LEU A 64 -10.63 -9.65 10.00
C LEU A 64 -9.99 -10.43 8.84
N ASN A 65 -10.17 -9.98 7.60
CA ASN A 65 -9.64 -10.68 6.42
C ASN A 65 -8.39 -9.99 5.84
N GLU A 66 -7.70 -9.17 6.63
CA GLU A 66 -6.45 -8.53 6.20
C GLU A 66 -5.41 -9.58 5.81
N GLU A 67 -4.68 -9.33 4.71
CA GLU A 67 -3.62 -10.22 4.28
C GLU A 67 -2.49 -10.29 5.33
N PRO A 68 -1.90 -11.47 5.61
CA PRO A 68 -0.89 -11.64 6.65
C PRO A 68 0.31 -10.71 6.54
N LEU A 69 0.72 -10.37 5.31
CA LEU A 69 1.78 -9.40 5.05
C LEU A 69 1.47 -8.03 5.68
N PHE A 70 0.23 -7.54 5.51
CA PHE A 70 -0.18 -6.25 6.04
C PHE A 70 -0.42 -6.29 7.55
N ALA A 71 -0.89 -7.42 8.09
CA ALA A 71 -0.93 -7.61 9.54
C ALA A 71 0.48 -7.46 10.14
N TYR A 72 1.50 -8.10 9.53
CA TYR A 72 2.89 -8.00 9.95
C TYR A 72 3.44 -6.56 9.84
N LEU A 73 3.26 -5.91 8.69
CA LEU A 73 3.78 -4.56 8.46
C LEU A 73 3.17 -3.52 9.43
N LYS A 74 1.86 -3.61 9.70
CA LYS A 74 1.18 -2.69 10.63
C LYS A 74 1.64 -2.83 12.09
N VAL A 75 2.19 -3.97 12.51
CA VAL A 75 2.75 -4.11 13.85
C VAL A 75 4.06 -3.33 13.98
N VAL A 76 4.85 -3.27 12.91
CA VAL A 76 6.18 -2.63 12.93
C VAL A 76 6.08 -1.10 12.84
N TYR A 77 5.07 -0.58 12.13
CA TYR A 77 4.82 0.85 11.98
C TYR A 77 3.63 1.29 12.84
N LEU A 78 3.90 2.07 13.89
CA LEU A 78 2.83 2.78 14.59
C LEU A 78 2.33 3.92 13.70
N THR A 79 1.10 3.79 13.22
CA THR A 79 0.42 4.85 12.48
C THR A 79 -0.16 5.85 13.50
N CYS A 80 -0.18 7.17 13.21
CA CYS A 80 -0.72 8.17 14.14
C CYS A 80 -2.24 7.94 14.40
N PRO A 81 -2.91 8.76 15.25
CA PRO A 81 -4.35 8.58 15.53
C PRO A 81 -5.23 8.56 14.29
N LEU A 82 -6.19 7.64 14.24
CA LEU A 82 -7.19 7.52 13.18
C LEU A 82 -8.10 8.76 13.18
N PHE A 83 -8.41 9.31 12.01
CA PHE A 83 -9.34 10.44 11.92
C PHE A 83 -10.77 9.96 12.23
N ALA A 84 -11.34 10.46 13.33
CA ALA A 84 -12.63 10.01 13.87
C ALA A 84 -13.85 10.24 12.97
N TYR A 85 -13.70 10.95 11.84
CA TYR A 85 -14.80 11.37 10.97
C TYR A 85 -14.94 10.56 9.67
N LEU A 86 -14.14 9.53 9.45
CA LEU A 86 -14.22 8.70 8.24
C LEU A 86 -15.09 7.45 8.43
N LYS A 87 -15.86 7.12 7.39
CA LYS A 87 -16.56 5.84 7.29
C LYS A 87 -15.55 4.73 7.00
N PHE A 88 -15.53 3.72 7.87
CA PHE A 88 -14.71 2.54 7.72
C PHE A 88 -15.50 1.42 7.03
N TYR A 89 -14.82 0.69 6.15
CA TYR A 89 -15.39 -0.45 5.40
C TYR A 89 -14.75 -1.78 5.83
N TRP A 90 -14.28 -1.84 7.09
CA TRP A 90 -13.67 -3.01 7.69
C TRP A 90 -13.98 -3.07 9.19
N SER A 91 -13.78 -4.24 9.78
CA SER A 91 -13.91 -4.48 11.22
C SER A 91 -13.03 -5.67 11.62
N PRO A 92 -12.46 -5.72 12.84
CA PRO A 92 -12.44 -4.63 13.83
C PRO A 92 -11.53 -3.47 13.38
N ILE A 93 -11.70 -2.30 14.00
CA ILE A 93 -10.82 -1.16 13.83
C ILE A 93 -9.69 -1.25 14.86
N LYS A 94 -8.44 -1.13 14.41
CA LYS A 94 -7.24 -1.18 15.24
C LYS A 94 -6.48 0.15 15.16
N VAL A 95 -5.74 0.47 16.22
CA VAL A 95 -4.93 1.71 16.29
C VAL A 95 -3.88 1.77 15.17
N ASN A 96 -3.35 0.62 14.78
CA ASN A 96 -2.32 0.51 13.75
C ASN A 96 -2.87 0.21 12.35
N ASP A 97 -4.18 0.38 12.12
CA ASP A 97 -4.75 0.22 10.79
C ASP A 97 -4.11 1.16 9.77
N ILE A 98 -3.99 0.69 8.53
CA ILE A 98 -3.62 1.54 7.39
C ILE A 98 -4.71 2.60 7.25
N ARG A 99 -4.28 3.84 7.06
CA ARG A 99 -5.17 4.99 7.20
C ARG A 99 -5.91 5.33 5.92
N TRP A 100 -5.21 5.18 4.79
CA TRP A 100 -5.75 5.56 3.49
C TRP A 100 -5.00 4.88 2.33
N ASN A 101 -5.49 5.13 1.13
CA ASN A 101 -4.81 4.76 -0.12
C ASN A 101 -3.38 5.34 -0.16
N PHE A 102 -2.48 4.59 -0.77
CA PHE A 102 -1.08 4.97 -1.00
C PHE A 102 -0.20 5.12 0.25
N GLU A 103 -0.52 4.44 1.36
CA GLU A 103 0.45 4.20 2.43
C GLU A 103 1.61 3.32 1.93
N LYS A 104 2.79 3.46 2.52
CA LYS A 104 4.06 2.93 1.98
C LYS A 104 4.86 2.27 3.08
N PHE A 105 5.40 1.11 2.77
CA PHE A 105 6.33 0.37 3.61
C PHE A 105 7.63 0.20 2.83
N LEU A 106 8.76 0.51 3.47
CA LEU A 106 10.07 0.25 2.90
C LEU A 106 10.61 -1.02 3.54
N ILE A 107 10.96 -2.00 2.72
CA ILE A 107 11.54 -3.27 3.16
C ILE A 107 12.96 -3.32 2.61
N ASP A 108 13.93 -3.68 3.45
CA ASP A 108 15.32 -3.87 3.01
C ASP A 108 15.51 -5.19 2.25
N SER A 109 16.73 -5.41 1.75
CA SER A 109 17.08 -6.62 1.00
C SER A 109 17.02 -7.91 1.83
N ASP A 110 17.05 -7.80 3.16
CA ASP A 110 16.96 -8.94 4.08
C ASP A 110 15.49 -9.26 4.45
N GLY A 111 14.54 -8.48 3.93
CA GLY A 111 13.11 -8.65 4.18
C GLY A 111 12.63 -7.97 5.45
N ALA A 112 13.47 -7.18 6.14
CA ALA A 112 13.09 -6.47 7.34
C ALA A 112 12.43 -5.11 6.99
N PRO A 113 11.32 -4.73 7.65
CA PRO A 113 10.73 -3.42 7.44
C PRO A 113 11.62 -2.32 8.01
N PHE A 114 12.00 -1.37 7.16
CA PHE A 114 12.85 -0.25 7.52
C PHE A 114 12.06 0.78 8.35
N ARG A 115 12.40 0.90 9.64
CA ARG A 115 11.80 1.89 10.54
C ARG A 115 12.68 3.13 10.64
N TRP A 116 12.15 4.28 10.26
CA TRP A 116 12.75 5.57 10.61
C TRP A 116 12.54 5.81 12.11
N SER A 117 13.38 5.22 12.96
CA SER A 117 13.51 5.74 14.32
C SER A 117 14.26 7.06 14.19
N LEU A 118 13.67 8.16 14.65
CA LEU A 118 14.46 9.30 15.10
C LEU A 118 15.33 8.78 16.24
N ARG A 119 16.54 8.28 15.93
CA ARG A 119 17.60 8.24 16.92
C ARG A 119 17.93 9.70 17.17
N VAL A 120 17.25 10.31 18.14
CA VAL A 120 17.83 11.43 18.85
C VAL A 120 19.12 10.85 19.43
N ARG A 121 20.25 11.15 18.79
CA ARG A 121 21.54 10.98 19.45
C ARG A 121 21.51 12.00 20.58
N LEU A 122 21.18 11.53 21.77
CA LEU A 122 21.54 12.27 22.98
C LEU A 122 23.07 12.23 23.00
N ASN A 123 23.67 13.36 22.68
CA ASN A 123 25.08 13.62 22.94
C ASN A 123 25.30 13.75 24.45
#